data_AF-A0A3A4UYB0-F1
#
_entry.id   AF-A0A3A4UYB0-F1
#
_cell.length_a   1.000
_cell.length_b   1.000
_cell.length_c   1.000
_cell.angle_alpha   90.00
_cell.angle_beta   90.00
_cell.angle_gamma   90.00
#
_symmetry.space_group_name_H-M   'P 1'
#
loop_
_entity.id
_entity.type
_entity.pdbx_description
1 polymer ?
#
loop_
_entity_poly.entity_id
_entity_poly.type
_entity_poly.pdbx_seq_one_letter_code
_entity_poly.pdbx_strand_id
1 'polypeptide(L)' 'MSKITFYYQCYLEKSIDVGFVSQMSFIPEEFAKKGMLLKLKEDDGSWNNGWRVREVYGEGVTWEELKLREWRLGDLN' A
#
# COMPACT_ATOMS: atom_id res chain seq x y z
N MET A 1 -23.90 5.63 8.21
CA MET A 1 -23.13 4.37 8.30
C MET A 1 -21.74 4.67 7.80
N SER A 2 -20.73 4.63 8.66
CA SER A 2 -19.32 4.67 8.25
C SER A 2 -19.03 3.40 7.46
N LYS A 3 -18.64 3.54 6.20
CA LYS A 3 -18.27 2.40 5.35
C LYS A 3 -16.97 1.81 5.91
N ILE A 4 -16.97 0.52 6.22
CA ILE A 4 -15.74 -0.18 6.61
C ILE A 4 -14.85 -0.22 5.37
N THR A 5 -13.64 0.32 5.47
CA THR A 5 -12.62 0.25 4.41
C THR A 5 -11.69 -0.90 4.71
N PHE A 6 -11.62 -1.85 3.78
CA PHE A 6 -10.60 -2.89 3.78
C PHE A 6 -9.37 -2.43 3.02
N TYR A 7 -8.23 -2.97 3.42
CA TYR A 7 -6.93 -2.70 2.86
C TYR A 7 -6.27 -4.02 2.48
N TYR A 8 -5.56 -4.04 1.36
CA TYR A 8 -4.87 -5.21 0.84
C TYR A 8 -3.39 -4.94 0.70
N GLN A 9 -2.56 -5.94 1.00
CA GLN A 9 -1.13 -5.83 0.77
C GLN A 9 -0.86 -5.88 -0.73
N CYS A 10 -0.28 -4.81 -1.27
CA CYS A 10 0.02 -4.70 -2.69
C CYS A 10 1.52 -4.60 -2.91
N TYR A 11 2.01 -5.32 -3.91
CA TYR A 11 3.34 -5.08 -4.47
C TYR A 11 3.24 -4.01 -5.55
N LEU A 12 3.93 -2.90 -5.30
CA LEU A 12 3.90 -1.72 -6.13
C LEU A 12 5.22 -1.57 -6.86
N GLU A 13 5.17 -1.15 -8.11
CA GLU A 13 6.36 -0.85 -8.92
C GLU A 13 6.25 0.53 -9.53
N LYS A 14 7.35 1.26 -9.58
CA LYS A 14 7.46 2.53 -10.28
C LYS A 14 8.67 2.50 -11.19
N SER A 15 8.45 2.83 -12.46
CA SER A 15 9.52 2.97 -13.43
C SER A 15 10.41 4.17 -13.08
N ILE A 16 11.71 3.98 -13.24
CA ILE A 16 12.75 5.01 -13.14
C ILE A 16 13.60 4.97 -14.42
N ASP A 17 14.50 5.93 -14.60
CA ASP A 17 15.31 6.06 -15.82
C ASP A 17 16.03 4.76 -16.22
N VAL A 18 16.47 3.99 -15.22
CA VAL A 18 17.04 2.65 -15.42
C VAL A 18 16.37 1.65 -14.49
N GLY A 19 15.32 0.99 -14.99
CA GLY A 19 14.64 -0.11 -14.32
C GLY A 19 13.38 0.30 -13.55
N PHE A 20 13.18 -0.31 -12.39
CA PHE A 20 12.01 -0.08 -11.55
C PHE A 20 12.40 -0.15 -10.07
N VAL A 21 11.79 0.71 -9.28
CA VAL A 21 11.77 0.58 -7.81
C VAL A 21 10.48 -0.11 -7.40
N SER A 22 10.54 -0.88 -6.32
CA SER A 22 9.37 -1.60 -5.83
C SER A 22 9.22 -1.48 -4.33
N GLN A 23 7.99 -1.52 -3.85
CA GLN A 23 7.68 -1.56 -2.43
C GLN A 23 6.41 -2.35 -2.13
N MET A 24 6.24 -2.75 -0.87
CA MET A 24 5.00 -3.33 -0.36
C MET A 24 4.23 -2.27 0.42
N SER A 25 2.95 -2.12 0.15
CA SER A 25 2.09 -1.18 0.90
C SER A 25 0.67 -1.72 1.03
N PHE A 26 -0.02 -1.33 2.11
CA PHE A 26 -1.44 -1.62 2.27
C PHE A 26 -2.28 -0.55 1.59
N ILE A 27 -3.02 -0.94 0.56
CA ILE A 27 -3.78 -0.04 -0.30
C ILE A 27 -5.28 -0.27 -0.04
N PRO A 28 -6.10 0.79 0.08
CA PRO A 28 -7.55 0.64 0.18
C PRO A 28 -8.11 -0.19 -0.97
N GLU A 29 -9.10 -1.04 -0.67
CA GLU A 29 -9.74 -1.98 -1.60
C GLU A 29 -10.12 -1.34 -2.95
N GLU A 30 -10.63 -0.11 -2.92
CA GLU A 30 -11.05 0.61 -4.12
C GLU A 30 -9.91 0.81 -5.14
N PHE A 31 -8.67 0.90 -4.65
CA PHE A 31 -7.44 1.15 -5.40
C PHE A 31 -6.54 -0.09 -5.52
N ALA A 32 -6.77 -1.14 -4.71
CA ALA A 32 -5.99 -2.37 -4.69
C ALA A 32 -6.33 -3.28 -5.88
N LYS A 33 -6.08 -2.79 -7.10
CA LYS A 33 -6.37 -3.50 -8.35
C LYS A 33 -5.13 -3.58 -9.20
N LYS A 34 -4.80 -4.78 -9.67
CA LYS A 34 -3.67 -5.00 -10.57
C LYS A 34 -3.74 -4.06 -11.78
N GLY A 35 -2.63 -3.39 -12.06
CA GLY A 35 -2.49 -2.42 -13.12
C GLY A 35 -2.88 -0.99 -12.74
N MET A 36 -3.49 -0.75 -11.58
CA MET A 36 -3.89 0.58 -11.15
C MET A 36 -2.67 1.46 -10.86
N LEU A 37 -2.72 2.71 -11.32
CA LEU A 37 -1.70 3.72 -11.04
C LEU A 37 -2.10 4.54 -9.83
N LEU A 38 -1.16 4.69 -8.90
CA LEU A 38 -1.33 5.32 -7.61
C LEU A 38 -0.36 6.49 -7.45
N LYS A 39 -0.77 7.39 -6.57
CA LYS A 39 0.08 8.42 -5.99
C LYS A 39 0.19 8.10 -4.50
N LEU A 40 1.40 7.89 -4.02
CA LEU A 40 1.65 7.62 -2.60
C LEU A 40 2.11 8.89 -1.91
N LYS A 41 1.81 9.02 -0.63
CA LYS A 41 2.29 10.12 0.19
C LYS A 41 3.53 9.63 0.94
N GLU A 42 4.62 10.37 0.82
CA GLU A 42 5.90 10.07 1.47
C GLU A 42 5.92 10.70 2.88
N ASP A 43 6.92 10.34 3.69
CA ASP A 43 7.06 10.80 5.08
C ASP A 43 7.26 12.32 5.20
N ASP A 44 7.86 12.95 4.18
CA ASP A 44 8.03 14.41 4.09
C ASP A 44 6.72 15.14 3.74
N GLY A 45 5.63 14.38 3.56
CA GLY A 45 4.32 14.88 3.19
C GLY A 45 4.15 15.17 1.70
N SER A 46 5.19 14.99 0.89
CA SER A 46 5.12 15.09 -0.56
C SER A 46 4.35 13.91 -1.15
N TRP A 47 3.80 14.12 -2.34
CA TRP A 47 3.09 13.07 -3.04
C TRP A 47 3.90 12.57 -4.24
N ASN A 48 4.22 11.29 -4.23
CA ASN A 48 4.99 10.60 -5.24
C ASN A 48 4.07 9.85 -6.22
N ASN A 49 4.03 10.29 -7.48
CA ASN A 49 3.22 9.68 -8.54
C ASN A 49 3.92 8.49 -9.21
N GLY A 50 3.12 7.61 -9.82
CA GLY A 50 3.60 6.63 -10.81
C GLY A 50 3.78 5.21 -10.28
N TRP A 51 3.23 4.92 -9.09
CA TRP A 51 3.25 3.59 -8.53
C TRP A 51 2.17 2.72 -9.16
N ARG A 52 2.54 1.65 -9.82
CA ARG A 52 1.62 0.68 -10.41
C ARG A 52 1.45 -0.50 -9.47
N VAL A 53 0.22 -0.89 -9.20
CA VAL A 53 -0.08 -2.14 -8.49
C VAL A 53 0.28 -3.30 -9.42
N ARG A 54 1.32 -4.05 -9.10
CA ARG A 54 1.71 -5.24 -9.86
C ARG A 54 0.97 -6.48 -9.37
N GLU A 55 0.86 -6.66 -8.06
CA GLU A 55 0.16 -7.79 -7.44
C GLU A 55 -0.59 -7.33 -6.18
N VAL A 56 -1.65 -8.06 -5.84
CA VAL A 56 -2.48 -7.85 -4.65
C VAL A 56 -2.51 -9.18 -3.89
N TYR A 57 -2.23 -9.16 -2.59
CA TYR A 57 -2.08 -10.36 -1.77
C TYR A 57 -3.06 -10.40 -0.59
N GLY A 58 -3.38 -11.64 -0.21
CA GLY A 58 -4.08 -11.96 1.03
C GLY A 58 -5.55 -11.54 1.05
N GLU A 59 -6.10 -11.56 2.27
CA GLU A 59 -7.45 -11.09 2.55
C GLU A 59 -7.44 -9.61 2.98
N GLY A 60 -8.55 -8.93 2.75
CA GLY A 60 -8.72 -7.54 3.13
C GLY A 60 -8.74 -7.39 4.64
N VAL A 61 -7.94 -6.47 5.16
CA VAL A 61 -7.87 -6.15 6.59
C VAL A 61 -8.38 -4.75 6.86
N THR A 62 -8.98 -4.53 8.01
CA THR A 62 -9.42 -3.21 8.44
C THR A 62 -8.25 -2.35 8.93
N TRP A 63 -8.45 -1.04 9.00
CA TRP A 63 -7.44 -0.11 9.52
C TRP A 63 -7.01 -0.42 10.96
N GLU A 64 -7.93 -0.85 11.81
CA GLU A 64 -7.63 -1.20 13.20
C GLU A 64 -6.79 -2.48 13.29
N GLU A 65 -7.04 -3.48 12.44
CA GLU A 65 -6.21 -4.67 12.34
C GLU A 65 -4.81 -4.34 11.80
N LEU A 66 -4.69 -3.41 10.84
CA LEU A 66 -3.40 -2.96 10.33
C LEU A 66 -2.54 -2.30 11.40
N LYS A 67 -3.10 -1.35 12.16
CA LYS A 67 -2.40 -0.70 13.27
C LYS A 67 -1.87 -1.71 14.28
N LEU A 68 -2.68 -2.71 14.62
CA LEU A 68 -2.29 -3.77 15.54
C LEU A 68 -1.13 -4.63 15.01
N ARG A 69 -1.01 -4.79 13.69
CA ARG A 69 0.13 -5.49 13.06
C ARG A 69 1.40 -4.66 13.07
N GLU A 70 1.32 -3.37 12.75
CA GLU A 70 2.47 -2.46 12.78
C GLU A 70 3.06 -2.34 14.19
N TRP A 71 2.22 -2.25 15.22
CA TRP A 71 2.66 -2.22 16.62
C TRP A 71 3.48 -3.47 16.99
N ARG A 72 3.03 -4.66 16.57
CA ARG A 72 3.76 -5.92 16.82
C ARG A 72 5.12 -6.01 16.11
N LEU A 73 5.30 -5.31 14.99
CA LEU A 73 6.58 -5.24 14.30
C LEU A 73 7.53 -4.22 14.93
N GLY A 74 6.99 -3.15 15.53
CA GLY A 74 7.77 -2.13 16.25
C GLY A 74 8.43 -2.65 17.53
N ASP A 75 7.84 -3.66 18.18
CA ASP A 75 8.37 -4.30 19.40
C ASP A 75 9.45 -5.37 19.13
N LEU A 76 9.78 -5.65 17.86
CA LEU A 76 10.78 -6.65 17.46
C LEU A 76 12.17 -6.05 17.16
N ASN A 77 12.40 -4.77 17.45
CA ASN A 77 13.69 -4.09 17.30
C ASN A 77 14.33 -3.74 18.65
#